data_AF-A0A1D3UEW1-F1
#
_entry.id   AF-A0A1D3UEW1-F1
#
_cell.length_a   1.000
_cell.length_b   1.000
_cell.length_c   1.000
_cell.angle_alpha   90.00
_cell.angle_beta   90.00
_cell.angle_gamma   90.00
#
_symmetry.space_group_name_H-M   'P 1'
#
loop_
_entity.id
_entity.type
_entity.pdbx_description
1 polymer ?
#
loop_
_entity_poly.entity_id
_entity_poly.type
_entity_poly.pdbx_seq_one_letter_code
_entity_poly.pdbx_strand_id
1 'polypeptide(L)' 'MATRRFAVALLSVFMAVASSAANKDLEKDITMVSYEQGWLDSEGTLVLKNNSSEEVKI' A
#
# COMPACT_ATOMS: atom_id res chain seq x y z
N MET A 1 -12.29 27.78 -22.43
CA MET A 1 -10.99 27.08 -22.66
C MET A 1 -10.32 26.63 -21.37
N ALA A 2 -10.24 27.46 -20.32
CA ALA A 2 -9.55 27.12 -19.07
C ALA A 2 -10.14 25.90 -18.32
N THR A 3 -11.47 25.80 -18.21
CA THR A 3 -12.17 24.67 -17.57
C THR A 3 -11.89 23.33 -18.23
N ARG A 4 -11.79 23.30 -19.57
CA ARG A 4 -11.45 22.10 -20.34
C ARG A 4 -10.00 21.65 -20.09
N ARG A 5 -9.07 22.60 -19.96
CA ARG A 5 -7.67 22.31 -19.60
C ARG A 5 -7.55 21.77 -18.17
N PHE A 6 -8.33 22.33 -17.26
CA PHE A 6 -8.37 21.89 -15.86
C PHE A 6 -8.94 20.48 -15.71
N ALA A 7 -10.02 20.17 -16.42
CA ALA A 7 -10.61 18.83 -16.44
C ALA A 7 -9.64 17.77 -16.98
N VAL A 8 -8.89 18.09 -18.04
CA VAL A 8 -7.86 17.19 -18.59
C VAL A 8 -6.72 16.98 -17.59
N ALA A 9 -6.25 18.04 -16.93
CA ALA A 9 -5.22 17.93 -15.91
C ALA A 9 -5.68 17.03 -14.74
N LEU A 10 -6.91 17.22 -14.26
CA LEU A 10 -7.47 16.40 -13.19
C LEU A 10 -7.59 14.93 -13.60
N LEU A 11 -8.07 14.67 -14.82
CA LEU A 11 -8.18 13.31 -15.36
C LEU A 11 -6.81 12.64 -15.50
N SER A 12 -5.77 13.37 -15.93
CA SER A 12 -4.42 12.83 -16.02
C SER A 12 -3.83 12.48 -14.66
N VAL A 13 -4.07 13.29 -13.62
CA VAL A 13 -3.67 12.98 -12.24
C VAL A 13 -4.40 11.73 -11.74
N PHE A 14 -5.70 11.65 -12.01
CA PHE A 14 -6.52 10.50 -11.59
C PHE A 14 -6.05 9.20 -12.24
N MET A 15 -5.75 9.23 -13.54
CA MET A 15 -5.20 8.07 -14.26
C MET A 15 -3.80 7.67 -13.74
N ALA A 16 -2.94 8.63 -13.41
CA ALA A 16 -1.62 8.34 -12.86
C ALA A 16 -1.73 7.62 -11.50
N VAL A 17 -2.60 8.07 -10.61
CA VAL A 17 -2.83 7.44 -9.30
C VAL A 17 -3.44 6.04 -9.46
N ALA A 18 -4.46 5.90 -10.33
CA ALA A 18 -5.10 4.61 -10.58
C ALA A 18 -4.13 3.58 -11.16
N SER A 19 -3.27 3.98 -12.11
CA SER A 19 -2.24 3.10 -12.68
C SER A 19 -1.20 2.68 -11.65
N SER A 20 -0.79 3.58 -10.74
CA SER A 20 0.14 3.26 -9.66
C SER A 20 -0.44 2.24 -8.66
N ALA A 21 -1.73 2.31 -8.37
CA ALA A 21 -2.41 1.36 -7.49
C ALA A 21 -2.63 0.00 -8.16
N ALA A 22 -2.97 -0.02 -9.45
CA ALA A 22 -3.22 -1.25 -10.20
C ALA A 22 -1.96 -2.10 -10.42
N ASN A 23 -0.76 -1.50 -10.40
CA ASN A 23 0.51 -2.21 -10.59
C ASN A 23 1.09 -2.80 -9.28
N LYS A 24 0.34 -2.77 -8.17
CA LYS A 24 0.76 -3.42 -6.93
C LYS A 24 0.32 -4.87 -6.96
N ASP A 25 1.27 -5.76 -7.20
CA ASP A 25 1.10 -7.21 -7.09
C ASP A 25 1.06 -7.61 -5.61
N LEU A 26 -0.08 -7.29 -4.96
CA LEU A 26 -0.35 -7.57 -3.54
C LEU A 26 -0.23 -9.07 -3.20
N GLU A 27 -0.31 -9.94 -4.21
CA GLU A 27 -0.22 -11.39 -4.03
C GLU A 27 1.20 -11.84 -3.61
N LYS A 28 2.22 -11.04 -3.91
CA LYS A 28 3.63 -11.30 -3.58
C LYS A 28 4.17 -10.52 -2.40
N ASP A 29 3.36 -9.66 -1.78
CA ASP A 29 3.81 -8.80 -0.69
C ASP A 29 3.65 -9.45 0.70
N ILE A 30 4.44 -8.95 1.65
CA ILE A 30 4.28 -9.25 3.07
C ILE A 30 3.03 -8.54 3.58
N THR A 31 2.08 -9.31 4.11
CA THR A 31 0.84 -8.78 4.69
C THR A 31 0.90 -8.78 6.20
N MET A 32 0.56 -7.65 6.84
CA MET A 32 0.34 -7.62 8.29
C MET A 32 -0.96 -8.35 8.61
N VAL A 33 -0.89 -9.38 9.47
CA VAL A 33 -2.06 -10.21 9.83
C VAL A 33 -2.52 -9.99 11.27
N SER A 34 -1.61 -9.63 12.18
CA SER A 34 -1.99 -9.15 13.50
C SER A 34 -0.95 -8.20 14.08
N TYR A 35 -1.42 -7.33 14.96
CA TYR A 35 -0.61 -6.45 15.75
C TYR A 35 -1.23 -6.37 17.15
N GLU A 36 -0.40 -6.62 18.15
CA GLU A 36 -0.80 -6.61 19.55
C GLU A 36 0.17 -5.73 20.34
N GLN A 37 -0.35 -4.64 20.90
CA GLN A 37 0.38 -3.79 21.82
C GLN A 37 -0.59 -3.19 22.84
N GLY A 38 -0.31 -3.38 24.13
CA GLY A 38 -1.07 -2.79 25.23
C GLY A 38 -0.74 -1.31 25.44
N TRP A 39 -1.64 -0.59 26.11
CA TRP A 39 -1.50 0.85 26.38
C TRP A 39 -0.27 1.23 27.22
N LEU A 40 0.21 0.28 28.05
CA LEU A 40 1.38 0.45 28.91
C LEU A 40 2.57 -0.39 28.44
N ASP A 41 2.46 -1.08 27.29
CA ASP A 41 3.55 -1.91 26.79
C ASP A 41 4.59 -1.05 26.08
N SER A 42 5.85 -1.24 26.47
CA SER A 42 7.01 -0.68 25.79
C SER A 42 7.40 -1.44 24.52
N GLU A 43 6.85 -2.64 24.33
CA GLU A 43 7.11 -3.53 23.19
C GLU A 43 5.80 -4.07 22.63
N GLY A 44 5.73 -4.24 21.31
CA GLY A 44 4.54 -4.76 20.63
C GLY A 44 4.89 -5.98 19.78
N THR A 45 3.93 -6.88 19.61
CA THR A 45 4.06 -8.02 18.72
C THR A 45 3.46 -7.68 17.36
N LEU A 46 4.23 -7.89 16.31
CA LEU A 46 3.80 -7.74 14.93
C LEU A 46 3.89 -9.08 14.21
N VAL A 47 2.77 -9.60 13.73
CA VAL A 47 2.73 -10.83 12.93
C VAL A 47 2.55 -10.48 11.47
N LEU A 48 3.52 -10.93 10.67
CA LEU A 48 3.60 -10.72 9.24
C LEU A 48 3.46 -12.06 8.52
N LYS A 49 2.60 -12.12 7.51
CA LYS A 49 2.49 -13.25 6.59
C LYS A 49 3.27 -12.93 5.33
N ASN A 50 4.32 -13.69 5.07
CA ASN A 50 5.00 -13.66 3.78
C ASN A 50 4.18 -14.47 2.76
N ASN A 51 3.68 -13.81 1.71
CA ASN A 51 3.00 -14.48 0.61
C ASN A 51 3.95 -14.79 -0.57
N SER A 52 5.21 -14.38 -0.48
CA SER A 52 6.27 -14.72 -1.43
C SER A 52 7.00 -16.00 -1.02
N SER A 53 7.61 -16.66 -2.01
CA SER A 53 8.55 -17.76 -1.82
C SER A 53 9.97 -17.29 -1.44
N GLU A 54 10.22 -15.98 -1.48
CA GLU A 54 11.51 -15.40 -1.12
C GLU A 54 11.62 -15.22 0.40
N GLU A 55 12.79 -15.54 0.96
CA GLU A 55 13.07 -15.31 2.37
C GLU A 55 13.15 -13.82 2.68
N VAL A 56 12.39 -13.39 3.69
CA VAL A 56 12.44 -12.03 4.20
C VAL A 56 13.48 -11.97 5.31
N LYS A 57 14.53 -11.17 5.11
CA LYS A 57 15.47 -10.83 6.18
C LYS A 57 14.85 -9.74 7.04
N ILE A 58 14.56 -10.07 8.30
CA ILE A 58 13.98 -9.18 9.32
C ILE A 58 15.11 -8.61 10.18
#